data_AF-A0A941NLD5-F1
#
_entry.id   AF-A0A941NLD5-F1
#
_cell.length_a   1.000
_cell.length_b   1.000
_cell.length_c   1.000
_cell.angle_alpha   90.00
_cell.angle_beta   90.00
_cell.angle_gamma   90.00
#
_symmetry.space_group_name_H-M   'P 1'
#
loop_
_entity.id
_entity.type
_entity.pdbx_description
1 polymer ?
#
loop_
_entity_poly.entity_id
_entity_poly.type
_entity_poly.pdbx_seq_one_letter_code
_entity_poly.pdbx_strand_id
1 'polypeptide(L)'
;MEPVHLKDRAVIALEGGEARDFLQGLITNDIGRLAPQTGLYAALLTPQGKILFDFLVTEGDGAVLLDCPADRAEALAKRLTMYRLRAKIGIAIRPQLAVYAGLTGRPAERAVTFPDPRLAMLGPRSIGAAAEMP
;
A
#
# COMPACT_ATOMS: atom_id res chain seq x y z
N MET A 1 17.28 4.37 -14.76
CA MET A 1 17.46 4.51 -13.30
C MET A 1 17.58 3.12 -12.75
N GLU A 2 18.60 2.83 -11.95
CA GLU A 2 18.69 1.51 -11.31
C GLU A 2 17.59 1.39 -10.26
N PRO A 3 16.96 0.22 -10.12
CA PRO A 3 15.92 0.01 -9.12
C PRO A 3 16.51 0.09 -7.71
N VAL A 4 15.84 0.80 -6.82
CA VAL A 4 16.27 0.96 -5.43
C VAL A 4 15.30 0.25 -4.50
N HIS A 5 15.79 -0.72 -3.72
CA HIS A 5 15.04 -1.32 -2.63
C HIS A 5 14.90 -0.32 -1.47
N LEU A 6 13.66 0.05 -1.17
CA LEU A 6 13.31 0.93 -0.04
C LEU A 6 13.13 0.13 1.25
N LYS A 7 14.24 -0.11 1.96
CA LYS A 7 14.28 -0.93 3.19
C LYS A 7 13.53 -0.30 4.38
N ASP A 8 13.25 0.99 4.31
CA ASP A 8 12.48 1.77 5.29
C ASP A 8 10.96 1.69 5.04
N ARG A 9 10.52 0.88 4.07
CA ARG A 9 9.12 0.69 3.73
C ARG A 9 8.64 -0.71 4.06
N ALA A 10 7.38 -0.84 4.43
CA ALA A 10 6.70 -2.09 4.67
C ALA A 10 5.36 -2.13 3.95
N VAL A 11 4.86 -3.35 3.73
CA VAL A 11 3.59 -3.58 3.05
C VAL A 11 2.57 -4.18 4.04
N ILE A 12 1.40 -3.57 4.11
CA ILE A 12 0.22 -4.13 4.79
C ILE A 12 -0.75 -4.60 3.71
N ALA A 13 -1.20 -5.83 3.77
CA ALA A 13 -2.25 -6.36 2.90
C ALA A 13 -3.59 -6.35 3.62
N LEU A 14 -4.62 -5.86 2.92
CA LEU A 14 -6.02 -5.98 3.27
C LEU A 14 -6.69 -6.96 2.30
N GLU A 15 -7.07 -8.12 2.80
CA GLU A 15 -7.62 -9.23 2.02
C GLU A 15 -9.12 -9.39 2.29
N GLY A 16 -9.92 -9.63 1.27
CA GLY A 16 -11.37 -9.81 1.39
C GLY A 16 -12.18 -8.78 0.61
N GLY A 17 -13.40 -9.14 0.21
CA GLY A 17 -14.22 -8.34 -0.71
C GLY A 17 -14.64 -6.96 -0.17
N GLU A 18 -14.64 -6.78 1.15
CA GLU A 18 -15.02 -5.51 1.80
C GLU A 18 -13.83 -4.54 1.97
N ALA A 19 -12.62 -4.88 1.51
CA ALA A 19 -11.41 -4.09 1.77
C ALA A 19 -11.47 -2.65 1.22
N ARG A 20 -12.02 -2.48 0.00
CA ARG A 20 -12.21 -1.16 -0.61
C ARG A 20 -13.20 -0.32 0.19
N ASP A 21 -14.39 -0.84 0.45
CA ASP A 21 -15.46 -0.14 1.18
C ASP A 21 -15.00 0.25 2.60
N PHE A 22 -14.28 -0.67 3.26
CA PHE A 22 -13.66 -0.41 4.55
C PHE A 22 -12.70 0.79 4.51
N LEU A 23 -11.81 0.85 3.51
CA LEU A 23 -10.86 1.95 3.38
C LEU A 23 -11.51 3.28 2.99
N GLN A 24 -12.54 3.25 2.14
CA GLN A 24 -13.20 4.46 1.64
C GLN A 24 -13.71 5.36 2.78
N GLY A 25 -14.20 4.77 3.87
CA GLY A 25 -14.68 5.51 5.05
C GLY A 25 -13.59 6.01 6.00
N LEU A 26 -12.32 5.67 5.77
CA LEU A 26 -11.22 5.89 6.72
C LEU A 26 -10.08 6.75 6.17
N ILE A 27 -9.87 6.75 4.86
CA ILE A 27 -8.71 7.41 4.25
C ILE A 27 -9.10 8.71 3.54
N THR A 28 -8.13 9.59 3.32
CA THR A 28 -8.36 10.91 2.72
C THR A 28 -8.59 10.94 1.21
N ASN A 29 -8.40 9.82 0.51
CA ASN A 29 -8.51 9.74 -0.94
C ASN A 29 -9.58 8.73 -1.35
N ASP A 30 -10.15 8.92 -2.53
CA ASP A 30 -11.21 8.08 -3.05
C ASP A 30 -10.65 6.77 -3.62
N ILE A 31 -10.86 5.65 -2.92
CA ILE A 31 -10.45 4.31 -3.33
C ILE A 31 -11.14 3.87 -4.63
N GLY A 32 -12.28 4.47 -4.99
CA GLY A 32 -12.97 4.22 -6.24
C GLY A 32 -12.14 4.60 -7.47
N ARG A 33 -11.15 5.48 -7.30
CA ARG A 33 -10.21 5.88 -8.36
C ARG A 33 -9.08 4.88 -8.57
N LEU A 34 -8.94 3.89 -7.69
CA LEU A 34 -7.91 2.87 -7.81
C LEU A 34 -8.28 1.88 -8.92
N ALA A 35 -7.52 1.93 -10.01
CA ALA A 35 -7.60 1.05 -11.16
C ALA A 35 -6.40 0.07 -11.21
N PRO A 36 -6.46 -1.00 -12.01
CA PRO A 36 -5.33 -1.89 -12.20
C PRO A 36 -4.05 -1.13 -12.57
N GLN A 37 -2.92 -1.48 -11.94
CA GLN A 37 -1.60 -0.85 -12.18
C GLN A 37 -1.54 0.66 -11.88
N THR A 38 -2.43 1.15 -11.03
CA THR A 38 -2.37 2.53 -10.51
C THR A 38 -2.11 2.52 -9.01
N GLY A 39 -1.69 3.67 -8.48
CA GLY A 39 -1.62 3.89 -7.05
C GLY A 39 -2.37 5.14 -6.62
N LEU A 40 -2.71 5.22 -5.35
CA LEU A 40 -3.24 6.42 -4.70
C LEU A 40 -2.32 6.81 -3.56
N TYR A 41 -2.16 8.12 -3.33
CA TYR A 41 -1.61 8.62 -2.07
C TYR A 41 -2.76 8.96 -1.13
N ALA A 42 -2.73 8.43 0.08
CA ALA A 42 -3.78 8.64 1.06
C ALA A 42 -3.22 8.68 2.47
N ALA A 43 -4.01 9.24 3.39
CA ALA A 43 -3.70 9.29 4.80
C ALA A 43 -4.85 8.77 5.65
N LEU A 44 -4.52 8.23 6.82
CA LEU A 44 -5.44 7.99 7.92
C LEU A 44 -5.35 9.15 8.91
N LEU A 45 -6.48 9.74 9.25
CA LEU A 45 -6.54 10.93 10.10
C LEU A 45 -7.01 10.61 11.52
N THR A 46 -6.68 11.50 12.45
CA THR A 46 -7.43 11.66 13.69
C THR A 46 -8.85 12.16 13.41
N PRO A 47 -9.81 11.99 14.34
CA PRO A 47 -11.13 12.63 14.24
C PRO A 47 -11.06 14.17 14.11
N GLN A 48 -9.97 14.79 14.58
CA GLN A 48 -9.72 16.23 14.48
C GLN A 48 -9.05 16.64 13.15
N GLY A 49 -8.88 15.73 12.20
CA GLY A 49 -8.30 16.01 10.88
C GLY A 49 -6.77 16.05 10.82
N LYS A 50 -6.05 15.77 11.91
CA LYS A 50 -4.58 15.64 11.89
C LYS A 50 -4.14 14.32 11.26
N ILE A 51 -3.07 14.33 10.47
CA ILE A 51 -2.48 13.12 9.87
C ILE A 51 -1.93 12.22 10.98
N LEU A 52 -2.40 10.96 11.03
CA LEU A 52 -1.80 9.91 11.85
C LEU A 52 -0.79 9.08 11.06
N PHE A 53 -1.17 8.73 9.83
CA PHE A 53 -0.37 7.92 8.93
C PHE A 53 -0.63 8.35 7.50
N ASP A 54 0.38 8.28 6.65
CA ASP A 54 0.26 8.40 5.20
C ASP A 54 0.89 7.19 4.52
N PHE A 55 0.37 6.84 3.34
CA PHE A 55 0.75 5.63 2.63
C PHE A 55 0.35 5.72 1.15
N LEU A 56 1.01 4.88 0.34
CA LEU A 56 0.51 4.60 -1.02
C LEU A 56 -0.41 3.39 -0.98
N VAL A 57 -1.46 3.42 -1.79
CA VAL A 57 -2.43 2.34 -1.93
C VAL A 57 -2.34 1.80 -3.35
N THR A 58 -2.28 0.49 -3.51
CA THR A 58 -2.36 -0.21 -4.80
C THR A 58 -3.12 -1.51 -4.62
N GLU A 59 -3.42 -2.22 -5.72
CA GLU A 59 -3.89 -3.59 -5.68
C GLU A 59 -2.89 -4.55 -6.30
N GLY A 60 -2.80 -5.74 -5.72
CA GLY A 60 -1.95 -6.82 -6.21
C GLY A 60 -2.29 -8.14 -5.49
N ASP A 61 -2.17 -9.26 -6.21
CA ASP A 61 -2.39 -10.60 -5.67
C ASP A 61 -3.74 -10.78 -4.94
N GLY A 62 -4.79 -10.13 -5.45
CA GLY A 62 -6.15 -10.19 -4.88
C GLY A 62 -6.37 -9.40 -3.59
N ALA A 63 -5.41 -8.56 -3.19
CA ALA A 63 -5.47 -7.74 -1.98
C ALA A 63 -5.30 -6.25 -2.29
N VAL A 64 -5.81 -5.40 -1.39
CA VAL A 64 -5.41 -3.99 -1.32
C VAL A 64 -4.12 -3.91 -0.52
N LEU A 65 -3.08 -3.30 -1.09
CA LEU A 65 -1.75 -3.20 -0.51
C LEU A 65 -1.47 -1.75 -0.10
N LEU A 66 -1.07 -1.57 1.16
CA LEU A 66 -0.61 -0.29 1.69
C LEU A 66 0.91 -0.29 1.80
N ASP A 67 1.54 0.67 1.13
CA ASP A 67 2.93 1.04 1.29
C ASP A 67 3.08 2.08 2.39
N CYS A 68 3.73 1.76 3.50
CA CYS A 68 3.94 2.68 4.61
C CYS A 68 5.38 2.64 5.14
N PRO A 69 5.82 3.64 5.93
CA PRO A 69 7.08 3.56 6.65
C PRO A 69 7.12 2.31 7.55
N ALA A 70 8.21 1.56 7.53
CA ALA A 70 8.33 0.28 8.21
C ALA A 70 8.19 0.42 9.74
N ASP A 71 8.73 1.50 10.31
CA ASP A 71 8.61 1.84 11.74
C ASP A 71 7.19 2.23 12.17
N ARG A 72 6.28 2.49 11.22
CA ARG A 72 4.87 2.84 11.46
C ARG A 72 3.91 1.68 11.15
N ALA A 73 4.37 0.62 10.51
CA ALA A 73 3.52 -0.44 9.97
C ALA A 73 2.69 -1.16 11.05
N GLU A 74 3.31 -1.52 12.17
CA GLU A 74 2.60 -2.18 13.29
C GLU A 74 1.51 -1.29 13.89
N ALA A 75 1.82 -0.02 14.11
CA ALA A 75 0.87 0.94 14.66
C ALA A 75 -0.30 1.20 13.70
N LEU A 76 -0.03 1.30 12.39
CA LEU A 76 -1.05 1.45 11.36
C LEU A 76 -1.93 0.19 11.28
N ALA A 77 -1.34 -1.00 11.20
CA ALA A 77 -2.08 -2.27 11.15
C ALA A 77 -2.98 -2.46 12.37
N LYS A 78 -2.47 -2.16 13.57
CA LYS A 78 -3.26 -2.19 14.80
C LYS A 78 -4.43 -1.21 14.76
N ARG A 79 -4.23 0.00 14.24
CA ARG A 79 -5.28 1.01 14.11
C ARG A 79 -6.36 0.59 13.12
N LEU A 80 -5.98 0.10 11.95
CA LEU A 80 -6.92 -0.43 10.95
C LEU A 80 -7.69 -1.64 11.52
N THR A 81 -7.03 -2.51 12.27
CA THR A 81 -7.66 -3.66 12.93
C THR A 81 -8.72 -3.23 13.94
N MET A 82 -8.47 -2.16 14.71
CA MET A 82 -9.46 -1.59 15.62
C MET A 82 -10.69 -1.05 14.87
N TYR A 83 -10.51 -0.46 13.69
CA TYR A 83 -11.60 0.07 12.86
C TYR A 83 -12.36 -1.00 12.08
N ARG A 84 -11.76 -2.17 11.87
CA ARG A 84 -12.35 -3.27 11.09
C ARG A 84 -13.73 -3.72 11.60
N LEU A 85 -13.95 -3.69 12.91
CA LEU A 85 -15.19 -4.17 13.55
C LEU A 85 -15.60 -5.55 13.00
N ARG A 86 -16.76 -5.64 12.32
CA ARG A 86 -17.32 -6.88 11.77
C ARG A 86 -16.99 -7.11 10.28
N ALA A 87 -16.26 -6.20 9.63
CA ALA A 87 -15.88 -6.36 8.24
C ALA A 87 -15.05 -7.63 8.06
N LYS A 88 -15.41 -8.48 7.09
CA LYS A 88 -14.76 -9.77 6.83
C LYS A 88 -13.48 -9.57 6.02
N ILE A 89 -12.52 -8.85 6.59
CA ILE A 89 -11.23 -8.55 5.94
C ILE A 89 -10.05 -9.05 6.78
N GLY A 90 -9.05 -9.65 6.16
CA GLY A 90 -7.74 -9.89 6.76
C GLY A 90 -6.91 -8.62 6.71
N ILE A 91 -6.16 -8.30 7.77
CA ILE A 91 -5.22 -7.17 7.80
C ILE A 91 -3.91 -7.71 8.36
N ALA A 92 -2.85 -7.73 7.56
CA ALA A 92 -1.56 -8.28 7.98
C ALA A 92 -0.39 -7.53 7.31
N ILE A 93 0.69 -7.34 8.08
CA ILE A 93 1.98 -6.95 7.50
C ILE A 93 2.54 -8.15 6.73
N ARG A 94 3.07 -7.90 5.53
CA ARG A 94 3.60 -8.93 4.62
C ARG A 94 5.12 -8.79 4.53
N PRO A 95 5.91 -9.40 5.44
CA PRO A 95 7.38 -9.28 5.44
C PRO A 95 8.03 -9.92 4.21
N GLN A 96 7.32 -10.79 3.50
CA GLN A 96 7.77 -11.38 2.24
C GLN A 96 7.61 -10.44 1.04
N LEU A 97 6.94 -9.29 1.19
CA LEU A 97 6.79 -8.29 0.12
C LEU A 97 7.78 -7.15 0.35
N ALA A 98 8.46 -6.76 -0.72
CA ALA A 98 9.44 -5.68 -0.73
C ALA A 98 9.01 -4.54 -1.66
N VAL A 99 9.59 -3.36 -1.40
CA VAL A 99 9.22 -2.10 -2.04
C VAL A 99 10.39 -1.56 -2.84
N TYR A 100 10.15 -1.21 -4.10
CA TYR A 100 11.16 -0.65 -4.98
C TYR A 100 10.71 0.65 -5.64
N ALA A 101 11.67 1.55 -5.88
CA ALA A 101 11.48 2.75 -6.69
C ALA A 101 12.33 2.71 -7.95
N GLY A 102 11.86 3.35 -9.03
CA GLY A 102 12.62 3.53 -10.27
C GLY A 102 12.73 2.26 -11.13
N LEU A 103 12.04 1.19 -10.77
CA LEU A 103 12.09 -0.09 -11.46
C LEU A 103 11.28 -0.05 -12.76
N THR A 104 11.96 -0.21 -13.89
CA THR A 104 11.34 -0.25 -15.21
C THR A 104 11.01 -1.68 -15.60
N GLY A 105 9.79 -1.92 -16.08
CA GLY A 105 9.30 -3.26 -16.44
C GLY A 105 8.60 -3.97 -15.28
N ARG A 106 8.32 -5.26 -15.46
CA ARG A 106 7.72 -6.12 -14.44
C ARG A 106 8.79 -7.10 -13.93
N PRO A 107 9.39 -6.86 -12.76
CA PRO A 107 10.54 -7.62 -12.27
C PRO A 107 10.20 -9.07 -11.90
N ALA A 108 8.95 -9.30 -11.49
CA ALA A 108 8.44 -10.58 -11.04
C ALA A 108 6.98 -10.73 -11.51
N GLU A 109 6.55 -11.95 -11.79
CA GLU A 109 5.23 -12.23 -12.37
C GLU A 109 4.08 -11.65 -11.53
N ARG A 110 4.21 -11.73 -10.20
CA ARG A 110 3.23 -11.22 -9.23
C ARG A 110 3.51 -9.81 -8.72
N ALA A 111 4.56 -9.15 -9.22
CA ALA A 111 4.81 -7.77 -8.84
C ALA A 111 3.75 -6.84 -9.44
N VAL A 112 3.35 -5.85 -8.65
CA VAL A 112 2.61 -4.68 -9.12
C VAL A 112 3.57 -3.51 -9.24
N THR A 113 3.57 -2.88 -10.42
CA THR A 113 4.30 -1.63 -10.68
C THR A 113 3.27 -0.58 -11.07
N PHE A 114 3.37 0.60 -10.48
CA PHE A 114 2.47 1.72 -10.75
C PHE A 114 3.24 3.05 -10.71
N PRO A 115 2.82 4.09 -11.44
CA PRO A 115 3.42 5.41 -11.33
C PRO A 115 3.28 5.96 -9.91
N ASP A 116 4.32 6.60 -9.36
CA ASP A 116 4.18 7.24 -8.04
C ASP A 116 3.09 8.34 -8.09
N PRO A 117 2.01 8.21 -7.31
CA PRO A 117 0.85 9.10 -7.42
C PRO A 117 1.08 10.47 -6.76
N ARG A 118 2.21 10.66 -6.05
CA ARG A 118 2.54 11.93 -5.41
C ARG A 118 3.14 12.91 -6.41
N LEU A 119 4.04 12.42 -7.25
CA LEU A 119 4.74 13.24 -8.24
C LEU A 119 5.37 12.38 -9.34
N ALA A 120 5.08 12.71 -10.61
CA ALA A 120 5.52 11.92 -11.76
C ALA A 120 7.05 11.75 -11.86
N MET A 121 7.84 12.74 -11.42
CA MET A 121 9.30 12.68 -11.49
C MET A 121 9.94 11.69 -10.49
N LEU A 122 9.18 11.19 -9.52
CA LEU A 122 9.66 10.15 -8.59
C LEU A 122 9.78 8.77 -9.25
N GLY A 123 9.24 8.62 -10.47
CA GLY A 123 9.28 7.38 -11.22
C GLY A 123 8.25 6.37 -10.73
N PRO A 124 8.33 5.12 -11.22
CA PRO A 124 7.42 4.06 -10.81
C PRO A 124 7.80 3.52 -9.43
N ARG A 125 6.78 2.99 -8.76
CA ARG A 125 6.86 2.31 -7.49
C ARG A 125 6.39 0.87 -7.69
N SER A 126 7.13 -0.09 -7.16
CA SER A 126 6.85 -1.52 -7.31
C SER A 126 6.71 -2.24 -5.96
N ILE A 127 5.76 -3.18 -5.86
CA ILE A 127 5.66 -4.17 -4.78
C ILE A 127 5.77 -5.55 -5.40
N GLY A 128 6.62 -6.40 -4.84
CA GLY A 128 6.72 -7.81 -5.24
C GLY A 128 7.30 -8.67 -4.13
N ALA A 129 7.35 -9.98 -4.34
CA ALA A 129 7.98 -10.90 -3.41
C ALA A 129 9.47 -10.58 -3.29
N ALA A 130 9.97 -10.39 -2.07
CA ALA A 130 11.36 -9.98 -1.82
C ALA A 130 12.40 -10.95 -2.44
N ALA A 131 12.05 -12.23 -2.59
CA ALA A 131 12.89 -13.24 -3.21
C ALA A 131 12.95 -13.16 -4.76
N GLU A 132 12.00 -12.45 -5.38
CA GLU A 132 11.85 -12.34 -6.85
C GLU A 132 12.17 -10.92 -7.35
N MET A 133 12.48 -10.00 -6.44
CA MET A 133 12.84 -8.62 -6.74
C MET A 133 14.37 -8.46 -6.73
N PRO A 134 14.93 -7.55 -7.53
CA PRO A 134 16.38 -7.37 -7.68
C PRO A 134 17.12 -6.93 -6.41
#